data_AF-A0A2V8PNW8-F1
#
_entry.id   AF-A0A2V8PNW8-F1
#
_cell.length_a   1.000
_cell.length_b   1.000
_cell.length_c   1.000
_cell.angle_alpha   90.00
_cell.angle_beta   90.00
_cell.angle_gamma   90.00
#
_symmetry.space_group_name_H-M   'P 1'
#
loop_
_entity.id
_entity.type
_entity.pdbx_description
1 polymer ?
#
loop_
_entity_poly.entity_id
_entity_poly.type
_entity_poly.pdbx_seq_one_letter_code
_entity_poly.pdbx_strand_id
1 'polypeptide(L)'
;MAIDLSKHSDELMPAETPQSPFCASLRSKKFFMRDALPTEASDYLDASNHCWCRMTQQVIGPDGGIVNPDACVSGRACFSSAF
;
A
#
# COMPACT_ATOMS: atom_id res chain seq x y z
N MET A 1 -34.35 16.18 -40.69
CA MET A 1 -33.13 15.39 -40.40
C MET A 1 -33.11 15.18 -38.89
N ALA A 2 -33.42 13.98 -38.43
CA ALA A 2 -33.33 13.65 -37.00
C ALA A 2 -31.88 13.29 -36.70
N ILE A 3 -31.26 13.97 -35.74
CA ILE A 3 -29.97 13.54 -35.21
C ILE A 3 -30.22 12.32 -34.32
N ASP A 4 -29.63 11.20 -34.69
CA ASP A 4 -29.65 9.97 -33.90
C ASP A 4 -28.83 10.21 -32.63
N LEU A 5 -29.51 10.25 -31.49
CA LEU A 5 -28.93 10.44 -30.16
C LEU A 5 -28.52 9.11 -29.51
N SER A 6 -28.21 8.08 -30.29
CA SER A 6 -27.79 6.79 -29.75
C SER A 6 -26.28 6.65 -29.68
N LYS A 7 -25.85 6.37 -28.44
CA LYS A 7 -24.58 5.73 -28.07
C LYS A 7 -23.34 6.59 -28.20
N HIS A 8 -22.98 7.24 -27.11
CA HIS A 8 -21.74 6.88 -26.42
C HIS A 8 -22.08 6.75 -24.93
N SER A 9 -22.51 5.55 -24.54
CA SER A 9 -22.44 5.13 -23.15
C SER A 9 -20.96 4.97 -22.83
N ASP A 10 -20.38 6.00 -22.21
CA ASP A 10 -19.06 5.96 -21.59
C ASP A 10 -19.12 4.87 -20.52
N GLU A 11 -18.67 3.67 -20.90
CA GLU A 11 -18.55 2.53 -20.01
C GLU A 11 -17.38 2.84 -19.09
N LEU A 12 -17.70 3.35 -17.89
CA LEU A 12 -16.72 3.57 -16.82
C LEU A 12 -16.03 2.23 -16.53
N MET A 13 -14.87 2.01 -17.12
CA MET A 13 -13.95 0.97 -16.68
C MET A 13 -13.69 1.19 -15.19
N PRO A 14 -13.79 0.15 -14.34
CA PRO A 14 -13.42 0.30 -12.94
C PRO A 14 -11.96 0.74 -12.90
N ALA A 15 -11.72 1.98 -12.45
CA ALA A 15 -10.37 2.46 -12.22
C ALA A 15 -9.69 1.50 -11.25
N GLU A 16 -8.61 0.85 -11.68
CA GLU A 16 -7.89 -0.08 -10.82
C GLU A 16 -7.43 0.66 -9.55
N THR A 17 -7.97 0.26 -8.40
CA THR A 17 -7.57 0.82 -7.11
C THR A 17 -6.08 0.55 -6.91
N PRO A 18 -5.22 1.58 -6.79
CA PRO A 18 -3.78 1.38 -6.68
C PRO A 18 -3.46 0.48 -5.48
N GLN A 19 -2.65 -0.56 -5.69
CA GLN A 19 -2.29 -1.54 -4.66
C GLN A 19 -0.82 -1.43 -4.26
N SER A 20 -0.58 -1.46 -2.96
CA SER A 20 0.77 -1.67 -2.41
C SER A 20 1.05 -3.17 -2.25
N PRO A 21 2.24 -3.68 -2.59
CA PRO A 21 2.63 -5.05 -2.27
C PRO A 21 2.89 -5.26 -0.77
N PHE A 22 2.95 -4.18 0.01
CA PHE A 22 3.28 -4.20 1.42
C PHE A 22 2.05 -4.21 2.31
N CYS A 23 2.25 -4.68 3.54
CA CYS A 23 1.23 -4.67 4.57
C CYS A 23 0.78 -3.22 4.87
N ALA A 24 -0.53 -3.00 4.93
CA ALA A 24 -1.18 -1.74 5.30
C ALA A 24 -0.76 -1.21 6.67
N SER A 25 -0.18 -2.04 7.53
CA SER A 25 0.37 -1.67 8.83
C SER A 25 1.85 -1.33 8.84
N LEU A 26 2.60 -1.52 7.74
CA LEU A 26 4.00 -1.14 7.64
C LEU A 26 4.14 0.39 7.62
N ARG A 27 4.95 0.95 8.51
CA ARG A 27 5.23 2.39 8.59
C ARG A 27 6.72 2.65 8.70
N SER A 28 7.13 3.82 8.23
CA SER A 28 8.46 4.39 8.41
C SER A 28 8.35 5.92 8.50
N LYS A 29 9.45 6.62 8.79
CA LYS A 29 9.43 8.09 8.72
C LYS A 29 9.17 8.57 7.28
N LYS A 30 9.85 7.96 6.31
CA LYS A 30 9.71 8.26 4.88
C LYS A 30 8.27 8.06 4.37
N PHE A 31 7.58 7.02 4.85
CA PHE A 31 6.18 6.75 4.50
C PHE A 31 5.28 7.97 4.67
N PHE A 32 5.44 8.75 5.74
CA PHE A 32 4.60 9.92 6.04
C PHE A 32 4.95 11.17 5.22
N MET A 33 6.04 11.14 4.45
CA MET A 33 6.48 12.24 3.60
C MET A 33 6.05 12.05 2.13
N ARG A 34 5.15 11.11 1.87
CA ARG A 34 4.71 10.73 0.52
C ARG A 34 3.25 11.08 0.28
N ASP A 35 2.96 11.46 -0.94
CA ASP A 35 1.60 11.69 -1.45
C ASP A 35 1.04 10.48 -2.23
N ALA A 36 1.80 9.38 -2.29
CA ALA A 36 1.44 8.17 -3.03
C ALA A 36 1.69 6.89 -2.23
N LEU A 37 0.89 5.86 -2.49
CA LEU A 37 1.06 4.54 -1.92
C LEU A 37 2.48 4.00 -2.21
N PRO A 38 3.16 3.39 -1.22
CA PRO A 38 4.43 2.73 -1.45
C PRO A 38 4.30 1.53 -2.38
N THR A 39 5.13 1.43 -3.40
CA THR A 39 5.17 0.31 -4.34
C THR A 39 6.51 -0.40 -4.37
N GLU A 40 7.55 0.22 -3.81
CA GLU A 40 8.89 -0.36 -3.68
C GLU A 40 9.47 -0.18 -2.27
N ALA A 41 10.45 -1.01 -1.89
CA ALA A 41 11.05 -0.96 -0.55
C ALA A 41 11.70 0.41 -0.26
N SER A 42 12.27 1.04 -1.30
CA SER A 42 12.89 2.36 -1.20
C SER A 42 11.90 3.42 -0.75
N ASP A 43 10.60 3.25 -0.95
CA ASP A 43 9.56 4.19 -0.47
C ASP A 43 9.43 4.23 1.05
N TYR A 44 9.86 3.17 1.74
CA TYR A 44 9.90 3.10 3.20
C TYR A 44 11.27 3.43 3.77
N LEU A 45 12.33 2.99 3.11
CA LEU A 45 13.69 3.05 3.65
C LEU A 45 14.33 4.42 3.42
N ASP A 46 14.84 5.00 4.51
CA ASP A 46 15.75 6.14 4.52
C ASP A 46 17.07 5.74 5.19
N ALA A 47 17.96 6.70 5.46
CA ALA A 47 19.26 6.41 6.07
C ALA A 47 19.19 5.71 7.44
N SER A 48 18.04 5.76 8.13
CA SER A 48 17.83 5.07 9.41
C SER A 48 17.47 3.59 9.25
N ASN A 49 16.99 3.17 8.07
CA ASN A 49 16.39 1.85 7.83
C ASN A 49 15.32 1.46 8.87
N HIS A 50 14.69 2.43 9.53
CA HIS A 50 13.77 2.19 10.64
C HIS A 50 12.32 2.09 10.15
N CYS A 51 11.72 0.91 10.38
CA CYS A 51 10.30 0.66 10.14
C CYS A 51 9.61 0.14 11.41
N TRP A 52 8.30 0.35 11.51
CA TRP A 52 7.49 -0.15 12.62
C TRP A 52 6.10 -0.56 12.16
N CYS A 53 5.46 -1.41 12.96
CA CYS A 53 4.08 -1.81 12.71
C CYS A 53 3.13 -0.79 13.35
N ARG A 54 2.17 -0.27 12.59
CA ARG A 54 1.12 0.64 13.10
C ARG A 54 0.33 0.04 14.26
N MET A 55 0.11 -1.28 14.26
CA MET A 55 -0.72 -1.95 15.27
C MET A 55 0.00 -2.08 16.61
N THR A 56 1.26 -2.52 16.60
CA THR A 56 2.04 -2.72 17.83
C THR A 56 2.79 -1.47 18.26
N GLN A 57 2.99 -0.52 17.34
CA GLN A 57 3.87 0.65 17.49
C GLN A 57 5.33 0.27 17.80
N GLN A 58 5.77 -0.91 17.34
CA GLN A 58 7.11 -1.46 17.57
C GLN A 58 7.77 -1.90 16.25
N VAL A 59 9.08 -2.13 16.31
CA VAL A 59 9.86 -2.77 15.22
C VAL A 59 9.54 -4.26 15.05
N ILE A 60 8.73 -4.83 15.95
CA ILE A 60 8.23 -6.20 15.91
C ILE A 60 6.71 -6.17 15.69
N GLY A 61 6.24 -6.97 14.73
CA GLY A 61 4.83 -7.13 14.37
C GLY A 61 4.04 -7.99 15.36
N PRO A 62 2.71 -8.06 15.22
CA PRO A 62 1.84 -8.82 16.13
C PRO A 62 2.05 -10.34 16.06
N ASP A 63 2.64 -10.84 14.98
CA ASP A 63 3.06 -12.22 14.76
C ASP A 63 4.54 -12.47 15.18
N GLY A 64 5.18 -11.51 15.85
CA GLY A 64 6.55 -11.64 16.38
C GLY A 64 7.68 -11.44 15.36
N GLY A 65 7.38 -11.23 14.09
CA GLY A 65 8.40 -10.98 13.06
C GLY A 65 8.86 -9.53 12.99
N ILE A 66 10.10 -9.31 12.53
CA ILE A 66 10.66 -7.96 12.28
C ILE A 66 9.79 -7.21 11.26
N VAL A 67 9.65 -5.90 11.45
CA VAL A 67 8.90 -5.02 10.56
C VAL A 67 9.86 -4.35 9.58
N ASN A 68 9.83 -4.78 8.32
CA ASN A 68 10.56 -4.17 7.21
C ASN A 68 9.84 -4.48 5.87
N PRO A 69 10.17 -3.79 4.76
CA PRO A 69 9.53 -4.04 3.47
C PRO A 69 9.71 -5.47 2.94
N ASP A 70 10.84 -6.13 3.21
CA ASP A 70 11.11 -7.50 2.73
C ASP A 70 10.25 -8.57 3.42
N ALA A 71 9.82 -8.31 4.66
CA ALA A 71 9.04 -9.24 5.47
C ALA A 71 7.56 -8.87 5.54
N CYS A 72 7.21 -7.58 5.55
CA CYS A 72 5.83 -7.12 5.68
C CYS A 72 5.06 -7.19 4.35
N VAL A 73 4.92 -8.41 3.83
CA VAL A 73 4.23 -8.75 2.57
C VAL A 73 3.21 -9.88 2.81
N SER A 74 2.51 -10.32 1.75
CA SER A 74 1.40 -11.29 1.81
C SER A 74 1.71 -12.66 2.42
N GLY A 75 2.99 -12.99 2.64
CA GLY A 75 3.42 -14.25 3.27
C GLY A 75 3.24 -14.31 4.80
N ARG A 76 2.88 -13.21 5.47
CA ARG A 76 2.68 -13.19 6.93
C ARG A 76 1.22 -13.39 7.31
N ALA A 77 0.97 -14.14 8.39
CA ALA A 77 -0.37 -14.39 8.90
C ALA A 77 -1.12 -13.11 9.29
N CYS A 78 -0.40 -12.05 9.70
CA CYS A 78 -0.98 -10.76 10.05
C CYS A 78 -1.05 -9.77 8.87
N PHE A 79 -0.76 -10.20 7.65
CA PHE A 79 -0.81 -9.33 6.48
C PHE A 79 -2.23 -8.81 6.22
N SER A 80 -2.31 -7.53 5.87
CA SER A 80 -3.51 -6.90 5.32
C SER A 80 -3.04 -5.93 4.25
N SER A 81 -3.62 -5.98 3.05
CA SER A 81 -3.24 -5.12 1.93
C SER A 81 -3.78 -3.70 2.10
N ALA A 82 -3.00 -2.71 1.61
CA ALA A 82 -3.44 -1.32 1.53
C ALA A 82 -4.23 -1.13 0.24
N PHE A 83 -5.56 -1.15 0.35
CA PHE A 83 -6.50 -0.76 -0.71
C PHE A 83 -7.02 0.65 -0.48
#